data_AF-A0A0C1KR49-F1
#
_entry.id   AF-A0A0C1KR49-F1
#
_cell.length_a   1.000
_cell.length_b   1.000
_cell.length_c   1.000
_cell.angle_alpha   90.00
_cell.angle_beta   90.00
_cell.angle_gamma   90.00
#
_symmetry.space_group_name_H-M   'P 1'
#
loop_
_entity.id
_entity.type
_entity.pdbx_description
1 polymer ?
#
loop_
_entity_poly.entity_id
_entity_poly.type
_entity_poly.pdbx_seq_one_letter_code
_entity_poly.pdbx_strand_id
1 'polypeptide(L)'
;MNWFVTKCERDQLKSVSRNLERYGYDIFSPYLIATRNNNKHFIRGNVEKDFYQLLFIAGNNYPSDKELRNSGAIHPMYYLKERAIITESEISILRLLFQKTVPLIVEKCTVKSDNAEFSYGPFLMNQEIDIEVDNVYKISIHRLGFCLLIIDPLKNLVNDIEQMIRSKSSENVIRIV
;
A
#
# COMPACT_ATOMS: atom_id res chain seq x y z
N MET A 1 -13.44 9.85 4.49
CA MET A 1 -12.30 9.33 5.26
C MET A 1 -11.20 9.03 4.27
N ASN A 2 -9.99 9.52 4.52
CA ASN A 2 -8.83 9.36 3.63
C ASN A 2 -7.81 8.43 4.29
N TRP A 3 -7.03 7.72 3.48
CA TRP A 3 -5.87 6.99 3.95
C TRP A 3 -4.60 7.74 3.58
N PHE A 4 -3.72 7.90 4.55
CA PHE A 4 -2.42 8.53 4.36
C PHE A 4 -1.31 7.53 4.67
N VAL A 5 -0.08 7.85 4.28
CA VAL A 5 1.04 6.93 4.40
C VAL A 5 2.21 7.63 5.08
N THR A 6 2.85 6.92 6.00
CA THR A 6 4.12 7.32 6.59
C THR A 6 5.06 6.12 6.62
N LYS A 7 6.34 6.39 6.48
CA LYS A 7 7.41 5.43 6.66
C LYS A 7 7.90 5.51 8.11
N CYS A 8 8.03 4.35 8.72
CA CYS A 8 8.43 4.17 10.10
C CYS A 8 9.46 3.05 10.18
N GLU A 9 10.41 3.15 11.12
CA GLU A 9 11.37 2.09 11.35
C GLU A 9 10.67 0.78 11.76
N ARG A 10 11.16 -0.34 11.24
CA ARG A 10 10.45 -1.63 11.32
C ARG A 10 10.22 -2.09 12.76
N ASP A 11 11.21 -1.86 13.61
CA ASP A 11 11.18 -2.14 15.05
C ASP A 11 10.23 -1.20 15.83
N GLN A 12 9.95 -0.01 15.29
CA GLN A 12 9.08 0.99 15.92
C GLN A 12 7.61 0.88 15.50
N LEU A 13 7.30 0.26 14.35
CA LEU A 13 5.94 0.15 13.78
C LEU A 13 4.85 -0.20 14.80
N LYS A 14 5.10 -1.18 15.67
CA LYS A 14 4.12 -1.61 16.69
C LYS A 14 3.85 -0.53 17.74
N SER A 15 4.89 0.21 18.15
CA SER A 15 4.77 1.31 19.11
C SER A 15 4.07 2.50 18.47
N VAL A 16 4.50 2.88 17.26
CA VAL A 16 3.91 4.00 16.51
C VAL A 16 2.44 3.77 16.21
N SER A 17 2.06 2.56 15.75
CA SER A 17 0.66 2.16 15.52
C SER A 17 -0.20 2.39 16.76
N ARG A 18 0.24 1.88 17.92
CA ARG A 18 -0.50 2.02 19.19
C ARG A 18 -0.64 3.47 19.63
N ASN A 19 0.37 4.30 19.40
CA ASN A 19 0.31 5.71 19.75
C ASN A 19 -0.66 6.48 18.85
N LEU A 20 -0.67 6.18 17.55
CA LEU A 20 -1.63 6.79 16.61
C LEU A 20 -3.06 6.30 16.85
N GLU A 21 -3.26 5.03 17.19
CA GLU A 21 -4.57 4.48 17.60
C GLU A 21 -5.13 5.23 18.83
N ARG A 22 -4.28 5.65 19.78
CA ARG A 22 -4.70 6.47 20.94
C ARG A 22 -5.17 7.88 20.56
N TYR A 23 -4.74 8.39 19.42
CA TYR A 23 -5.24 9.65 18.85
C TYR A 23 -6.51 9.45 18.01
N GLY A 24 -7.02 8.22 17.92
CA GLY A 24 -8.26 7.89 17.20
C GLY A 24 -8.07 7.60 15.71
N TYR A 25 -6.84 7.32 15.26
CA TYR A 25 -6.59 6.90 13.88
C TYR A 25 -6.73 5.39 13.72
N ASP A 26 -7.31 4.97 12.60
CA ASP A 26 -7.30 3.56 12.18
C ASP A 26 -5.98 3.26 11.46
N ILE A 27 -5.31 2.17 11.85
CA ILE A 27 -3.97 1.86 11.34
C ILE A 27 -3.95 0.54 10.57
N PHE A 28 -3.24 0.54 9.45
CA PHE A 28 -2.90 -0.65 8.68
C PHE A 28 -1.40 -0.70 8.41
N SER A 29 -0.77 -1.84 8.63
CA SER A 29 0.63 -2.08 8.28
C SER A 29 0.81 -3.48 7.71
N PRO A 30 1.36 -3.61 6.49
CA PRO A 30 1.69 -4.90 5.90
C PRO A 30 2.55 -5.79 6.81
N TYR A 31 3.53 -5.19 7.48
CA TYR A 31 4.44 -5.91 8.38
C TYR A 31 3.74 -6.44 9.64
N LEU A 32 2.87 -5.64 10.25
CA LEU A 32 2.13 -6.07 11.44
C LEU A 32 1.14 -7.20 11.15
N ILE A 33 0.60 -7.26 9.94
CA ILE A 33 -0.29 -8.36 9.53
C ILE A 33 0.52 -9.62 9.21
N ALA A 34 1.61 -9.48 8.45
CA ALA A 34 2.47 -10.59 8.10
C ALA A 34 3.03 -11.30 9.35
N THR A 35 3.42 -10.53 10.37
CA THR A 35 3.93 -11.09 11.64
C THR A 35 2.85 -11.72 12.53
N ARG A 36 1.60 -11.25 12.49
CA ARG A 36 0.50 -11.81 13.31
C ARG A 36 0.05 -13.18 12.83
N ASN A 37 0.01 -13.39 11.52
CA ASN A 37 -0.60 -14.59 10.97
C ASN A 37 0.33 -15.81 11.00
N ASN A 38 1.56 -15.70 11.52
CA ASN A 38 2.64 -16.69 11.28
C ASN A 38 2.83 -17.03 9.80
N ASN A 39 2.23 -16.22 8.93
CA ASN A 39 2.21 -16.41 7.51
C ASN A 39 3.56 -15.92 7.04
N LYS A 40 4.35 -16.87 6.54
CA LYS A 40 5.42 -16.57 5.60
C LYS A 40 4.74 -16.03 4.33
N HIS A 41 4.23 -14.80 4.36
CA HIS A 41 4.09 -14.06 3.13
C HIS A 41 5.49 -14.02 2.58
N PHE A 42 5.74 -14.81 1.54
CA PHE A 42 7.00 -14.79 0.83
C PHE A 42 7.00 -13.52 0.01
N ILE A 43 7.07 -12.38 0.71
CA ILE A 43 7.41 -11.13 0.05
C ILE A 43 8.86 -11.25 -0.33
N ARG A 44 9.09 -11.31 -1.63
CA ARG A 44 10.42 -11.20 -2.20
C ARG A 44 10.40 -9.97 -3.10
N GLY A 45 11.55 -9.36 -3.31
CA GLY A 45 11.68 -8.25 -4.23
C GLY A 45 12.61 -7.17 -3.71
N ASN A 46 13.05 -6.33 -4.63
CA ASN A 46 14.16 -5.41 -4.39
C ASN A 46 13.82 -4.29 -3.39
N VAL A 47 12.53 -4.09 -3.08
CA VAL A 47 12.04 -3.02 -2.20
C VAL A 47 11.15 -3.53 -1.05
N GLU A 48 11.20 -4.83 -0.75
CA GLU A 48 10.46 -5.45 0.35
C GLU A 48 10.65 -4.70 1.68
N LYS A 49 11.89 -4.33 2.00
CA LYS A 49 12.22 -3.64 3.26
C LYS A 49 11.53 -2.29 3.38
N ASP A 50 11.52 -1.50 2.30
CA ASP A 50 10.85 -0.20 2.27
C ASP A 50 9.34 -0.36 2.39
N PHE A 51 8.78 -1.37 1.72
CA PHE A 51 7.35 -1.65 1.77
C PHE A 51 6.89 -2.07 3.18
N TYR A 52 7.68 -2.87 3.89
CA TYR A 52 7.36 -3.26 5.26
C TYR A 52 7.51 -2.14 6.29
N GLN A 53 8.19 -1.06 5.94
CA GLN A 53 8.27 0.14 6.78
C GLN A 53 7.07 1.08 6.60
N LEU A 54 6.12 0.75 5.71
CA LEU A 54 4.92 1.56 5.50
C LEU A 54 3.88 1.36 6.61
N LEU A 55 3.34 2.48 7.04
CA LEU A 55 2.23 2.60 7.98
C LEU A 55 1.13 3.45 7.32
N PHE A 56 -0.04 2.86 7.16
CA PHE A 56 -1.21 3.49 6.58
C PHE A 56 -2.15 3.95 7.69
N ILE A 57 -2.63 5.19 7.57
CA ILE A 57 -3.35 5.90 8.63
C ILE A 57 -4.66 6.40 8.04
N ALA A 58 -5.79 5.93 8.56
CA ALA A 58 -7.11 6.40 8.19
C ALA A 58 -7.56 7.53 9.12
N GLY A 59 -8.06 8.61 8.52
CA GLY A 59 -8.58 9.75 9.24
C GLY A 59 -9.23 10.78 8.32
N ASN A 60 -9.89 11.77 8.93
CA ASN A 60 -10.37 12.94 8.19
C ASN A 60 -9.21 13.88 7.81
N ASN A 61 -8.19 13.95 8.66
CA ASN A 61 -6.99 14.73 8.47
C ASN A 61 -5.75 13.84 8.69
N TYR A 62 -4.63 14.25 8.09
CA TYR A 62 -3.33 13.64 8.41
C TYR A 62 -2.94 13.98 9.85
N PRO A 63 -2.26 13.08 10.59
CA PRO A 63 -1.76 13.41 11.91
C PRO A 63 -0.88 14.65 11.86
N SER A 64 -1.07 15.54 12.83
CA SER A 64 -0.26 16.74 13.00
C SER A 64 1.21 16.36 13.26
N ASP A 65 2.13 17.29 12.97
CA ASP A 65 3.55 17.09 13.25
C ASP A 65 3.83 16.76 14.73
N LYS A 66 2.99 17.27 15.65
CA LYS A 66 3.08 16.92 17.07
C LYS A 66 2.70 15.46 17.32
N GLU A 67 1.61 14.97 16.74
CA GLU A 67 1.18 13.57 16.87
C GLU A 67 2.19 12.62 16.21
N LEU A 68 2.76 12.99 15.06
CA LEU A 68 3.81 12.21 14.39
C LEU A 68 5.09 12.12 15.23
N ARG A 69 5.58 13.25 15.74
CA ARG A 69 6.76 13.27 16.64
C ARG A 69 6.53 12.46 17.91
N ASN A 70 5.35 12.61 18.54
CA ASN A 70 5.03 11.88 19.76
C ASN A 70 4.85 10.38 19.52
N SER A 71 4.37 10.00 18.32
CA SER A 71 4.22 8.59 17.95
C SER A 71 5.53 7.95 17.50
N GLY A 72 6.51 8.73 17.05
CA GLY A 72 7.77 8.24 16.46
C GLY A 72 7.69 8.02 14.95
N ALA A 73 6.63 8.49 14.29
CA ALA A 73 6.52 8.46 12.83
C ALA A 73 7.37 9.59 12.21
N ILE A 74 8.33 9.22 11.35
CA ILE A 74 9.42 10.13 10.98
C ILE A 74 9.25 10.67 9.54
N HIS A 75 8.65 9.89 8.63
CA HIS A 75 8.73 10.16 7.20
C HIS A 75 7.38 10.02 6.49
N PRO A 76 6.54 11.06 6.51
CA PRO A 76 5.36 11.08 5.67
C PRO A 76 5.69 10.88 4.18
N MET A 77 4.81 10.18 3.47
CA MET A 77 4.92 10.03 2.02
C MET A 77 4.21 11.18 1.32
N TYR A 78 4.78 11.68 0.22
CA TYR A 78 4.23 12.78 -0.57
C TYR A 78 4.06 12.36 -2.02
N TYR A 79 3.01 12.86 -2.67
CA TYR A 79 2.88 12.91 -4.13
C TYR A 79 3.14 14.35 -4.59
N LEU A 80 4.21 14.57 -5.35
CA LEU A 80 4.71 15.91 -5.68
C LEU A 80 4.95 16.74 -4.40
N LYS A 81 4.08 17.72 -4.13
CA LYS A 81 4.15 18.60 -2.95
C LYS A 81 3.07 18.31 -1.91
N GLU A 82 2.16 17.37 -2.20
CA GLU A 82 1.01 17.04 -1.36
C GLU A 82 1.24 15.70 -0.66
N ARG A 83 0.56 15.44 0.47
CA ARG A 83 0.63 14.13 1.13
C ARG A 83 0.06 13.06 0.20
N ALA A 84 0.70 11.88 0.16
CA ALA A 84 0.17 10.75 -0.59
C ALA A 84 -1.14 10.28 0.07
N ILE A 85 -2.24 10.35 -0.68
CA ILE A 85 -3.56 9.86 -0.26
C ILE A 85 -3.87 8.56 -0.99
N ILE A 86 -4.13 7.50 -0.24
CA ILE A 86 -4.49 6.16 -0.74
C ILE A 86 -6.01 6.01 -0.69
N THR A 87 -6.57 5.37 -1.70
CA THR A 87 -8.00 5.07 -1.74
C THR A 87 -8.36 3.93 -0.79
N GLU A 88 -9.61 3.90 -0.34
CA GLU A 88 -10.14 2.75 0.42
C GLU A 88 -10.02 1.45 -0.37
N SER A 89 -10.18 1.49 -1.70
CA SER A 89 -10.07 0.32 -2.57
C SER A 89 -8.65 -0.26 -2.57
N GLU A 90 -7.62 0.58 -2.70
CA GLU A 90 -6.21 0.16 -2.62
C GLU A 90 -5.90 -0.48 -1.26
N ILE A 91 -6.37 0.11 -0.16
CA ILE A 91 -6.20 -0.46 1.19
C ILE A 91 -6.93 -1.78 1.35
N SER A 92 -8.14 -1.88 0.81
CA SER A 92 -8.94 -3.10 0.91
C SER A 92 -8.28 -4.25 0.14
N ILE A 93 -7.75 -3.99 -1.05
CA ILE A 93 -6.96 -4.95 -1.83
C ILE A 93 -5.72 -5.38 -1.03
N LEU A 94 -4.96 -4.42 -0.48
CA LEU A 94 -3.81 -4.73 0.37
C LEU A 94 -4.20 -5.61 1.56
N ARG A 95 -5.28 -5.28 2.28
CA ARG A 95 -5.78 -6.10 3.38
C ARG A 95 -6.07 -7.53 2.93
N LEU A 96 -6.76 -7.71 1.80
CA LEU A 96 -7.08 -9.01 1.24
C LEU A 96 -5.81 -9.81 0.91
N LEU A 97 -4.85 -9.20 0.21
CA LEU A 97 -3.59 -9.84 -0.17
C LEU A 97 -2.76 -10.27 1.03
N PHE A 98 -2.76 -9.49 2.11
CA PHE A 98 -2.03 -9.80 3.34
C PHE A 98 -2.81 -10.71 4.30
N GLN A 99 -4.10 -10.94 4.07
CA GLN A 99 -4.89 -11.95 4.79
C GLN A 99 -4.78 -13.32 4.13
N LYS A 100 -4.75 -13.36 2.79
CA LYS A 100 -4.64 -14.60 2.02
C LYS A 100 -3.16 -14.97 1.94
N THR A 101 -2.80 -16.20 2.27
CA THR A 101 -1.41 -16.72 2.26
C THR A 101 -0.84 -16.90 0.85
N VAL A 102 -0.91 -15.85 0.02
CA VAL A 102 -0.41 -15.89 -1.35
C VAL A 102 1.04 -15.42 -1.41
N PRO A 103 1.89 -16.03 -2.26
CA PRO A 103 3.19 -15.48 -2.58
C PRO A 103 3.03 -14.12 -3.26
N LEU A 104 3.74 -13.10 -2.76
CA LEU A 104 3.70 -11.74 -3.28
C LEU A 104 5.12 -11.31 -3.61
N ILE A 105 5.37 -10.68 -4.75
CA ILE A 105 6.62 -9.97 -5.01
C ILE A 105 6.33 -8.48 -4.99
N VAL A 106 7.14 -7.71 -4.27
CA VAL A 106 7.03 -6.24 -4.26
C VAL A 106 8.17 -5.65 -5.08
N GLU A 107 7.79 -4.95 -6.15
CA GLU A 107 8.72 -4.23 -7.01
C GLU A 107 8.50 -2.73 -6.94
N LYS A 108 9.54 -1.95 -7.24
CA LYS A 108 9.42 -0.52 -7.41
C LYS A 108 8.86 -0.24 -8.80
N CYS A 109 7.76 0.47 -8.90
CA CYS A 109 7.32 0.94 -10.21
C CYS A 109 8.33 2.00 -10.70
N THR A 110 9.01 1.74 -11.81
CA THR A 110 9.98 2.70 -12.38
C THR A 110 9.22 3.68 -13.26
N VAL A 111 9.03 4.90 -12.78
CA VAL A 111 8.47 5.98 -13.60
C VAL A 111 9.64 6.72 -14.24
N LYS A 112 9.75 6.68 -15.57
CA LYS A 112 10.64 7.57 -16.31
C LYS A 112 9.98 8.95 -16.33
N SER A 113 10.49 9.89 -15.54
CA SER A 113 10.07 11.30 -15.59
C SER A 113 11.30 12.15 -15.87
N ASP A 114 11.26 12.95 -16.94
CA ASP A 114 12.30 13.92 -17.30
C ASP A 114 12.35 15.13 -16.36
N ASN A 115 11.39 15.27 -15.43
CA ASN A 115 11.32 16.34 -14.45
C ASN A 115 11.38 15.75 -13.04
N ALA A 116 12.60 15.67 -12.52
CA ALA A 116 12.92 15.10 -11.22
C ALA A 116 13.15 16.19 -10.16
N GLU A 117 12.10 16.57 -9.44
CA GLU A 117 12.23 17.03 -8.05
C GLU A 117 11.46 16.05 -7.17
N PHE A 118 12.15 14.98 -6.76
CA PHE A 118 11.56 13.88 -6.01
C PHE A 118 11.94 13.96 -4.52
N SER A 119 10.92 14.11 -3.68
CA SER A 119 10.99 13.72 -2.27
C SER A 119 10.17 12.42 -2.08
N TYR A 120 10.90 11.30 -2.06
CA TYR A 120 10.48 9.94 -1.66
C TYR A 120 9.17 9.36 -2.25
N GLY A 121 9.29 8.80 -3.46
CA GLY A 121 8.33 7.84 -4.05
C GLY A 121 8.21 7.97 -5.58
N PRO A 122 8.14 6.88 -6.36
CA PRO A 122 7.94 6.98 -7.81
C PRO A 122 6.45 7.08 -8.13
N PHE A 123 6.02 8.18 -8.73
CA PHE A 123 4.62 8.41 -9.06
C PHE A 123 4.48 9.00 -10.48
N LEU A 124 3.51 8.50 -11.25
CA LEU A 124 2.65 9.24 -12.20
C LEU A 124 1.56 8.32 -12.79
N MET A 125 0.37 8.92 -12.91
CA MET A 125 -0.84 8.70 -13.73
C MET A 125 -1.43 7.30 -14.00
N ASN A 126 -2.75 7.27 -13.74
CA ASN A 126 -3.87 6.58 -14.40
C ASN A 126 -3.71 5.11 -14.81
N GLN A 127 -4.53 4.29 -14.13
CA GLN A 127 -5.25 3.12 -14.63
C GLN A 127 -4.55 2.31 -15.72
N GLU A 128 -3.90 1.22 -15.31
CA GLU A 128 -3.97 -0.08 -16.00
C GLU A 128 -3.41 -1.16 -15.06
N ILE A 129 -4.27 -2.11 -14.68
CA ILE A 129 -3.86 -3.39 -14.07
C ILE A 129 -3.44 -4.23 -15.25
N ASP A 130 -2.13 -4.24 -15.56
CA ASP A 130 -1.63 -4.87 -16.77
C ASP A 130 -0.96 -6.24 -16.50
N ILE A 131 -1.67 -7.25 -17.04
CA ILE A 131 -1.30 -8.50 -17.72
C ILE A 131 -0.77 -9.69 -16.89
N GLU A 132 -1.57 -10.76 -16.99
CA GLU A 132 -1.28 -12.17 -16.76
C GLU A 132 -0.17 -12.66 -17.70
N VAL A 133 1.03 -12.87 -17.15
CA VAL A 133 2.09 -13.64 -17.81
C VAL A 133 2.37 -14.83 -16.91
N ASP A 134 2.12 -16.04 -17.40
CA ASP A 134 2.48 -17.31 -16.73
C ASP A 134 2.09 -17.40 -15.25
N ASN A 135 0.78 -17.35 -14.94
CA ASN A 135 0.24 -17.43 -13.57
C ASN A 135 0.69 -16.29 -12.63
N VAL A 136 1.18 -15.16 -13.14
CA VAL A 136 1.51 -13.98 -12.35
C VAL A 136 0.46 -12.91 -12.55
N TYR A 137 -0.17 -12.46 -11.46
CA TYR A 137 -1.14 -11.36 -11.46
C TYR A 137 -0.51 -10.09 -10.89
N LYS A 138 -0.40 -9.06 -11.71
CA LYS A 138 0.25 -7.79 -11.32
C LYS A 138 -0.80 -6.76 -10.89
N ILE A 139 -0.61 -6.21 -9.69
CA ILE A 139 -1.40 -5.13 -9.13
C ILE A 139 -0.49 -3.94 -8.88
N SER A 140 -0.67 -2.89 -9.67
CA SER A 140 0.08 -1.64 -9.50
C SER A 140 -0.62 -0.73 -8.49
N ILE A 141 0.06 -0.37 -7.41
CA ILE A 141 -0.41 0.65 -6.45
C ILE A 141 0.38 1.93 -6.71
N HIS A 142 -0.02 2.62 -7.77
CA HIS A 142 0.72 3.77 -8.32
C HIS A 142 0.95 4.87 -7.29
N ARG A 143 0.02 5.09 -6.36
CA ARG A 143 0.12 6.11 -5.30
C ARG A 143 1.11 5.78 -4.19
N LEU A 144 1.72 4.60 -4.23
CA LEU A 144 2.84 4.23 -3.36
C LEU A 144 4.14 4.01 -4.15
N GLY A 145 4.05 3.95 -5.48
CA GLY A 145 5.17 3.61 -6.33
C GLY A 145 5.65 2.16 -6.20
N PHE A 146 4.77 1.28 -5.73
CA PHE A 146 5.01 -0.16 -5.67
C PHE A 146 4.07 -0.91 -6.60
N CYS A 147 4.62 -1.97 -7.16
CA CYS A 147 3.94 -2.92 -7.99
C CYS A 147 3.96 -4.26 -7.23
N LEU A 148 2.80 -4.86 -6.99
CA LEU A 148 2.65 -6.14 -6.32
C LEU A 148 2.40 -7.22 -7.36
N LEU A 149 3.25 -8.24 -7.42
CA LEU A 149 3.05 -9.40 -8.28
C LEU A 149 2.57 -10.56 -7.40
N ILE A 150 1.41 -11.12 -7.71
CA ILE A 150 0.89 -12.33 -7.07
C ILE A 150 1.32 -13.50 -7.94
N ILE A 151 2.07 -14.45 -7.38
CA ILE A 151 2.46 -15.66 -8.10
C ILE A 151 1.46 -16.77 -7.77
N ASP A 152 0.96 -17.46 -8.79
CA ASP A 152 -0.04 -18.53 -8.71
C ASP A 152 -1.28 -18.10 -7.89
N PRO A 153 -1.99 -17.04 -8.31
CA PRO A 153 -3.15 -16.55 -7.57
C PRO A 153 -4.25 -17.61 -7.53
N LEU A 154 -4.88 -17.78 -6.36
CA LEU A 154 -6.08 -18.60 -6.27
C LEU A 154 -7.21 -17.95 -7.07
N LYS A 155 -7.94 -18.72 -7.90
CA LYS A 155 -9.02 -18.17 -8.77
C LYS A 155 -10.04 -17.30 -8.02
N ASN A 156 -10.40 -17.70 -6.80
CA ASN A 156 -11.30 -16.95 -5.93
C ASN A 156 -10.70 -15.61 -5.46
N LEU A 157 -9.38 -15.51 -5.25
CA LEU A 157 -8.74 -14.24 -4.91
C LEU A 157 -8.83 -13.24 -6.06
N VAL A 158 -8.60 -13.68 -7.30
CA VAL A 158 -8.72 -12.82 -8.48
C VAL A 158 -10.15 -12.30 -8.61
N ASN A 159 -11.14 -13.20 -8.50
CA ASN A 159 -12.55 -12.82 -8.54
C ASN A 159 -12.92 -11.81 -7.44
N ASP A 160 -12.45 -12.02 -6.21
CA ASP A 160 -12.70 -11.09 -5.09
C ASP A 160 -12.14 -9.69 -5.41
N ILE A 161 -10.91 -9.61 -5.93
CA ILE A 161 -10.25 -8.35 -6.31
C ILE A 161 -11.03 -7.65 -7.44
N GLU A 162 -11.40 -8.39 -8.49
CA GLU A 162 -12.17 -7.86 -9.61
C GLU A 162 -13.55 -7.34 -9.18
N GLN A 163 -14.23 -8.00 -8.25
CA GLN A 163 -15.51 -7.54 -7.72
C GLN A 163 -15.37 -6.29 -6.85
N MET A 164 -14.32 -6.20 -6.03
CA MET A 164 -14.03 -5.00 -5.23
C MET A 164 -13.77 -3.78 -6.11
N ILE A 165 -13.09 -4.02 -7.22
CA ILE A 165 -12.82 -3.06 -8.27
C ILE A 165 -14.11 -2.60 -8.97
N ARG A 166 -14.97 -3.55 -9.40
CA ARG A 166 -16.23 -3.26 -10.13
C ARG A 166 -17.32 -2.66 -9.23
N SER A 167 -17.35 -2.96 -7.94
CA SER A 167 -18.40 -2.46 -7.03
C SER A 167 -18.24 -0.99 -6.65
N LYS A 168 -17.07 -0.37 -6.90
CA LYS A 168 -16.79 1.03 -6.58
C LYS A 168 -16.70 1.95 -7.80
N SER A 169 -17.06 1.45 -8.99
CA SER A 169 -16.89 2.14 -10.27
C SER A 169 -17.95 3.20 -10.60
N SER A 170 -18.55 3.87 -9.60
CA SER A 170 -19.05 5.23 -9.77
C SER A 170 -17.93 6.28 -9.70
N GLU A 171 -16.76 5.90 -9.18
CA GLU A 171 -15.53 6.71 -9.22
C GLU A 171 -14.49 6.00 -10.12
N ASN A 172 -14.48 6.37 -11.40
CA ASN A 172 -13.44 6.09 -12.40
C ASN A 172 -12.99 4.62 -12.59
N VAL A 173 -13.71 3.97 -13.52
CA VAL A 173 -13.29 2.99 -14.55
C VAL A 173 -12.08 2.12 -14.22
N ILE A 174 -12.33 0.90 -13.78
CA ILE A 174 -11.35 -0.17 -13.91
C ILE A 174 -11.96 -1.19 -14.86
N ARG A 175 -11.34 -1.37 -16.02
CA ARG A 175 -11.72 -2.40 -17.00
C ARG A 175 -10.73 -3.55 -16.90
N ILE A 176 -11.26 -4.76 -16.95
CA ILE A 176 -10.52 -6.02 -17.06
C ILE A 176 -10.50 -6.35 -18.55
N VAL A 177 -9.31 -6.54 -19.12
CA VAL A 177 -9.11 -7.03 -20.49
C VAL A 177 -8.63 -8.47 -20.41
#